data_AF-A0A814CC69-F1
#
_entry.id   AF-A0A814CC69-F1
#
_cell.length_a   1.000
_cell.length_b   1.000
_cell.length_c   1.000
_cell.angle_alpha   90.00
_cell.angle_beta   90.00
_cell.angle_gamma   90.00
#
_symmetry.space_group_name_H-M   'P 1'
#
loop_
_entity.id
_entity.type
_entity.pdbx_description
1 polymer ?
#
loop_
_entity_poly.entity_id
_entity_poly.type
_entity_poly.pdbx_seq_one_letter_code
_entity_poly.pdbx_strand_id
1 'polypeptide(L)'
;MSRASHRSVYGGIILSGAIPVYIEPDYHPDIGFPLSVSVEAIEVLLKQHPDVVAIHLTSPNYYGVMPDIAAICHLAHSHGVALLVDEAHGSHLGFHSDLPQSAVSLRADIIVHSTHKTQGSLTQSAMLHVNDNGFVNLARIAQVLPLLQSSSPSSILLASLDATRMQMATEGRERLSIVIALARKARDAIRQMNNLWCYGDELIGVNNIFAFDPSKLIIRVSDAGFSGFEASSLLRHQYEIEVEFADVKHVICSITIADTESTVDKLLDALHSLTRQKRPIIDHDDFSIKPPDGLPLPAINLRDAYLSTKTRTIPLNEAVGHILVENVIPYPPGVPLLVAGEIMEQRHLDYMRYLIDKGSTIIGMEDLSLQTIRILDA
;
A
#
# COMPACT_ATOMS: atom_id res chain seq x y z
N MET A 1 -13.14 -4.07 4.98
CA MET A 1 -12.09 -3.14 4.51
C MET A 1 -10.73 -3.76 4.79
N SER A 2 -9.83 -3.82 3.80
CA SER A 2 -8.45 -4.30 4.04
C SER A 2 -7.78 -3.52 5.18
N ARG A 3 -7.20 -4.21 6.17
CA ARG A 3 -6.48 -3.57 7.28
C ARG A 3 -5.27 -2.81 6.75
N ALA A 4 -4.60 -3.35 5.74
CA ALA A 4 -3.47 -2.73 5.06
C ALA A 4 -3.86 -1.64 4.05
N SER A 5 -4.93 -0.89 4.33
CA SER A 5 -5.35 0.25 3.49
C SER A 5 -4.52 1.50 3.78
N HIS A 6 -4.41 2.38 2.79
CA HIS A 6 -3.77 3.68 2.96
C HIS A 6 -4.53 4.55 3.97
N ARG A 7 -3.81 5.43 4.68
CA ARG A 7 -4.38 6.38 5.65
C ARG A 7 -5.58 7.21 5.14
N SER A 8 -5.68 7.46 3.83
CA SER A 8 -6.81 8.20 3.26
C SER A 8 -8.13 7.45 3.40
N VAL A 9 -8.11 6.11 3.37
CA VAL A 9 -9.31 5.29 3.53
C VAL A 9 -9.82 5.42 4.95
N TYR A 10 -8.93 5.34 5.95
CA TYR A 10 -9.26 5.61 7.35
C TYR A 10 -9.78 7.05 7.56
N GLY A 11 -9.20 8.04 6.88
CA GLY A 11 -9.76 9.39 6.82
C GLY A 11 -11.19 9.43 6.26
N GLY A 12 -11.46 8.66 5.21
CA GLY A 12 -12.81 8.50 4.65
C GLY A 12 -13.79 7.85 5.63
N ILE A 13 -13.36 6.86 6.41
CA ILE A 13 -14.15 6.25 7.48
C ILE A 13 -14.47 7.30 8.57
N ILE A 14 -13.46 8.05 9.03
CA ILE A 14 -13.67 9.13 10.02
C ILE A 14 -14.68 10.15 9.49
N LEU A 15 -14.58 10.59 8.24
CA LEU A 15 -15.46 11.60 7.66
C LEU A 15 -16.89 11.10 7.39
N SER A 16 -17.03 9.84 6.97
CA SER A 16 -18.34 9.25 6.63
C SER A 16 -19.09 8.70 7.85
N GLY A 17 -18.37 8.30 8.91
CA GLY A 17 -18.95 7.56 10.03
C GLY A 17 -19.27 6.10 9.71
N ALA A 18 -18.73 5.56 8.61
CA ALA A 18 -18.81 4.13 8.33
C ALA A 18 -18.15 3.31 9.45
N ILE A 19 -18.61 2.08 9.64
CA ILE A 19 -18.06 1.16 10.66
C ILE A 19 -17.25 0.09 9.94
N PRO A 20 -15.91 0.10 10.04
CA PRO A 20 -15.10 -0.87 9.32
C PRO A 20 -15.12 -2.22 10.02
N VAL A 21 -15.36 -3.28 9.25
CA VAL A 21 -14.92 -4.64 9.58
C VAL A 21 -13.61 -4.87 8.84
N TYR A 22 -12.52 -5.14 9.58
CA TYR A 22 -11.19 -5.28 9.00
C TYR A 22 -10.96 -6.67 8.43
N ILE A 23 -10.30 -6.71 7.27
CA ILE A 23 -9.78 -7.92 6.63
C ILE A 23 -8.28 -7.91 6.85
N GLU A 24 -7.75 -8.87 7.61
CA GLU A 24 -6.31 -9.03 7.77
C GLU A 24 -5.68 -9.49 6.45
N PRO A 25 -4.56 -8.89 6.00
CA PRO A 25 -3.81 -9.43 4.88
C PRO A 25 -3.09 -10.72 5.29
N ASP A 26 -2.88 -11.61 4.33
CA ASP A 26 -2.00 -12.75 4.55
C ASP A 26 -0.55 -12.29 4.71
N TYR A 27 0.26 -13.07 5.45
CA TYR A 27 1.69 -12.83 5.57
C TYR A 27 2.46 -14.07 5.12
N HIS A 28 3.53 -13.86 4.36
CA HIS A 28 4.46 -14.94 4.04
C HIS A 28 5.73 -14.81 4.90
N PRO A 29 6.05 -15.83 5.72
CA PRO A 29 7.17 -15.79 6.65
C PRO A 29 8.50 -15.41 6.00
N ASP A 30 8.75 -15.97 4.82
CA ASP A 30 10.02 -15.75 4.11
C ASP A 30 10.03 -14.52 3.21
N ILE A 31 8.89 -13.87 2.94
CA ILE A 31 8.80 -12.70 2.04
C ILE A 31 8.86 -11.40 2.85
N GLY A 32 8.33 -11.39 4.07
CA GLY A 32 8.56 -10.30 5.02
C GLY A 32 7.76 -9.01 4.77
N PHE A 33 6.73 -9.05 3.93
CA PHE A 33 5.77 -7.96 3.73
C PHE A 33 4.31 -8.47 3.71
N PRO A 34 3.31 -7.61 3.97
CA PRO A 34 1.89 -7.97 3.86
C PRO A 34 1.54 -8.38 2.42
N LEU A 35 0.87 -9.51 2.26
CA LEU A 35 0.38 -10.00 0.97
C LEU A 35 -1.02 -9.45 0.66
N SER A 36 -1.72 -10.09 -0.26
CA SER A 36 -3.11 -9.79 -0.60
C SER A 36 -4.07 -10.47 0.38
N VAL A 37 -5.37 -10.13 0.28
CA VAL A 37 -6.43 -10.80 1.05
C VAL A 37 -6.96 -12.00 0.28
N SER A 38 -7.35 -13.06 0.98
CA SER A 38 -7.92 -14.26 0.36
C SER A 38 -9.43 -14.13 0.12
N VAL A 39 -9.94 -14.87 -0.88
CA VAL A 39 -11.38 -14.94 -1.19
C VAL A 39 -12.12 -15.58 -0.01
N GLU A 40 -11.51 -16.59 0.59
CA GLU A 40 -12.02 -17.36 1.72
C GLU A 40 -12.20 -16.48 2.96
N ALA A 41 -11.22 -15.61 3.27
CA ALA A 41 -11.33 -14.67 4.39
C ALA A 41 -12.50 -13.69 4.20
N ILE A 42 -12.71 -13.21 2.97
CA ILE A 42 -13.86 -12.34 2.65
C ILE A 42 -15.18 -13.10 2.80
N GLU A 43 -15.25 -14.35 2.32
CA GLU A 43 -16.45 -15.17 2.45
C GLU A 43 -16.84 -15.40 3.92
N VAL A 44 -15.86 -15.70 4.77
CA VAL A 44 -16.09 -15.87 6.22
C VAL A 44 -16.64 -14.58 6.84
N LEU A 45 -16.05 -13.44 6.51
CA LEU A 45 -16.48 -12.14 7.06
C LEU A 45 -17.88 -11.75 6.58
N LEU A 46 -18.23 -11.99 5.31
CA LEU A 46 -19.59 -11.74 4.79
C LEU A 46 -20.65 -12.59 5.51
N LYS A 47 -20.32 -13.85 5.86
CA LYS A 47 -21.21 -14.71 6.65
C LYS A 47 -21.40 -14.21 8.09
N GLN A 48 -20.34 -13.68 8.69
CA GLN A 48 -20.35 -13.16 10.06
C GLN A 48 -21.02 -11.78 10.17
N HIS A 49 -20.95 -10.98 9.10
CA HIS A 49 -21.44 -9.61 9.03
C HIS A 49 -22.38 -9.41 7.83
N PRO A 50 -23.61 -9.97 7.88
CA PRO A 50 -24.57 -9.90 6.77
C PRO A 50 -25.11 -8.48 6.51
N ASP A 51 -24.82 -7.53 7.39
CA ASP A 51 -25.19 -6.12 7.29
C ASP A 51 -24.15 -5.27 6.53
N VAL A 52 -23.03 -5.85 6.11
CA VAL A 52 -22.02 -5.16 5.29
C VAL A 52 -22.61 -4.75 3.95
N VAL A 53 -22.44 -3.49 3.58
CA VAL A 53 -22.92 -2.93 2.31
C VAL A 53 -21.82 -2.75 1.27
N ALA A 54 -20.55 -2.79 1.70
CA ALA A 54 -19.41 -2.54 0.83
C ALA A 54 -18.13 -3.25 1.32
N ILE A 55 -17.35 -3.76 0.37
CA ILE A 55 -15.99 -4.24 0.57
C ILE A 55 -15.04 -3.21 -0.02
N HIS A 56 -13.98 -2.86 0.72
CA HIS A 56 -12.89 -2.03 0.23
C HIS A 56 -11.59 -2.82 0.25
N LEU A 57 -10.89 -2.87 -0.89
CA LEU A 57 -9.59 -3.51 -1.07
C LEU A 57 -8.57 -2.55 -1.68
N THR A 58 -7.30 -2.72 -1.34
CA THR A 58 -6.18 -2.09 -2.03
C THR A 58 -5.54 -3.14 -2.94
N SER A 59 -5.55 -2.89 -4.26
CA SER A 59 -5.03 -3.83 -5.26
C SER A 59 -4.53 -3.08 -6.49
N PRO A 60 -3.24 -3.21 -6.88
CA PRO A 60 -2.19 -3.92 -6.14
C PRO A 60 -1.91 -3.27 -4.79
N ASN A 61 -1.40 -4.06 -3.85
CA ASN A 61 -0.84 -3.49 -2.64
C ASN A 61 0.49 -2.77 -2.92
N TYR A 62 1.10 -2.14 -1.91
CA TYR A 62 2.37 -1.40 -2.06
C TYR A 62 3.53 -2.23 -2.60
N TYR A 63 3.47 -3.55 -2.42
CA TYR A 63 4.47 -4.50 -2.88
C TYR A 63 4.12 -5.10 -4.23
N GLY A 64 3.10 -4.60 -4.94
CA GLY A 64 2.75 -5.03 -6.28
C GLY A 64 1.89 -6.29 -6.38
N VAL A 65 1.56 -6.96 -5.27
CA VAL A 65 0.75 -8.20 -5.32
C VAL A 65 -0.76 -7.91 -5.28
N MET A 66 -1.54 -8.79 -5.91
CA MET A 66 -2.98 -8.63 -6.13
C MET A 66 -3.75 -9.90 -5.73
N PRO A 67 -4.94 -9.75 -5.11
CA PRO A 67 -5.88 -10.85 -4.93
C PRO A 67 -6.65 -11.15 -6.23
N ASP A 68 -7.43 -12.24 -6.24
CA ASP A 68 -8.36 -12.54 -7.33
C ASP A 68 -9.57 -11.59 -7.27
N ILE A 69 -9.40 -10.39 -7.82
CA ILE A 69 -10.46 -9.36 -7.86
C ILE A 69 -11.71 -9.85 -8.59
N ALA A 70 -11.57 -10.72 -9.59
CA ALA A 70 -12.72 -11.25 -10.33
C ALA A 70 -13.58 -12.17 -9.44
N ALA A 71 -12.94 -13.11 -8.73
CA ALA A 71 -13.62 -13.98 -7.79
C ALA A 71 -14.25 -13.19 -6.64
N ILE A 72 -13.53 -12.21 -6.10
CA ILE A 72 -14.04 -11.35 -5.02
C ILE A 72 -15.24 -10.51 -5.50
N CYS A 73 -15.19 -9.98 -6.72
CA CYS A 73 -16.30 -9.21 -7.29
C CYS A 73 -17.56 -10.08 -7.41
N HIS A 74 -17.43 -11.29 -7.96
CA HIS A 74 -18.55 -12.25 -8.02
C HIS A 74 -19.10 -12.60 -6.63
N LEU A 75 -18.21 -12.84 -5.66
CA LEU A 75 -18.61 -13.15 -4.28
C LEU A 75 -19.37 -11.99 -3.64
N ALA A 76 -18.85 -10.77 -3.76
CA ALA A 76 -19.48 -9.56 -3.24
C ALA A 76 -20.89 -9.35 -3.84
N HIS A 77 -20.99 -9.45 -5.17
CA HIS A 77 -22.25 -9.27 -5.89
C HIS A 77 -23.28 -10.35 -5.54
N SER A 78 -22.85 -11.59 -5.31
CA SER A 78 -23.76 -12.67 -4.87
C SER A 78 -24.39 -12.41 -3.49
N HIS A 79 -23.78 -11.54 -2.68
CA HIS A 79 -24.29 -11.08 -1.38
C HIS A 79 -24.97 -9.71 -1.45
N GLY A 80 -25.11 -9.11 -2.63
CA GLY A 80 -25.68 -7.77 -2.77
C GLY A 80 -24.75 -6.64 -2.26
N VAL A 81 -23.44 -6.91 -2.19
CA VAL A 81 -22.43 -6.01 -1.61
C VAL A 81 -21.61 -5.36 -2.73
N ALA A 82 -21.36 -4.05 -2.61
CA ALA A 82 -20.49 -3.33 -3.55
C ALA A 82 -19.00 -3.60 -3.27
N LEU A 83 -18.18 -3.70 -4.30
CA LEU A 83 -16.72 -3.80 -4.26
C LEU A 83 -16.08 -2.48 -4.69
N LEU A 84 -15.35 -1.85 -3.75
CA LEU A 84 -14.52 -0.69 -3.98
C LEU A 84 -13.06 -1.12 -4.01
N VAL A 85 -12.33 -0.73 -5.05
CA VAL A 85 -10.91 -1.06 -5.22
C VAL A 85 -10.07 0.22 -5.29
N ASP A 86 -9.22 0.41 -4.29
CA ASP A 86 -8.11 1.35 -4.36
C ASP A 86 -7.00 0.75 -5.23
N GLU A 87 -7.06 1.05 -6.53
CA GLU A 87 -6.07 0.67 -7.55
C GLU A 87 -5.10 1.82 -7.83
N ALA A 88 -4.74 2.57 -6.77
CA ALA A 88 -3.89 3.75 -6.90
C ALA A 88 -2.52 3.44 -7.55
N HIS A 89 -1.94 2.28 -7.26
CA HIS A 89 -0.66 1.85 -7.84
C HIS A 89 -0.83 1.01 -9.13
N GLY A 90 -2.06 0.79 -9.59
CA GLY A 90 -2.37 -0.08 -10.73
C GLY A 90 -2.99 0.64 -11.93
N SER A 91 -2.85 1.96 -12.05
CA SER A 91 -3.58 2.69 -13.10
C SER A 91 -3.16 2.30 -14.54
N HIS A 92 -1.93 1.81 -14.71
CA HIS A 92 -1.40 1.29 -15.98
C HIS A 92 -1.83 -0.16 -16.32
N LEU A 93 -2.50 -0.85 -15.40
CA LEU A 93 -2.98 -2.23 -15.61
C LEU A 93 -4.08 -2.29 -16.68
N GLY A 94 -4.21 -3.45 -17.33
CA GLY A 94 -5.17 -3.65 -18.43
C GLY A 94 -4.81 -3.00 -19.77
N PHE A 95 -3.74 -2.19 -19.87
CA PHE A 95 -3.28 -1.61 -21.14
C PHE A 95 -2.33 -2.52 -21.94
N HIS A 96 -1.90 -3.64 -21.36
CA HIS A 96 -1.04 -4.63 -22.00
C HIS A 96 -1.43 -6.05 -21.56
N SER A 97 -1.32 -7.05 -22.44
CA SER A 97 -1.74 -8.44 -22.17
C SER A 97 -0.89 -9.16 -21.13
N ASP A 98 0.38 -8.77 -21.00
CA ASP A 98 1.32 -9.31 -19.99
C ASP A 98 1.18 -8.62 -18.62
N LEU A 99 0.26 -7.66 -18.48
CA LEU A 99 -0.08 -7.07 -17.18
C LEU A 99 -1.38 -7.67 -16.67
N PRO A 100 -1.58 -7.73 -15.33
CA PRO A 100 -2.87 -8.03 -14.75
C PRO A 100 -3.98 -7.13 -15.30
N GLN A 101 -5.21 -7.67 -15.30
CA GLN A 101 -6.38 -6.87 -15.65
C GLN A 101 -6.67 -5.84 -14.56
N SER A 102 -7.02 -4.62 -14.97
CA SER A 102 -7.49 -3.60 -14.05
C SER A 102 -8.84 -3.99 -13.43
N ALA A 103 -9.03 -3.64 -12.16
CA ALA A 103 -10.30 -3.76 -11.45
C ALA A 103 -11.49 -3.14 -12.20
N VAL A 104 -11.23 -2.13 -13.05
CA VAL A 104 -12.24 -1.53 -13.95
C VAL A 104 -12.80 -2.58 -14.90
N SER A 105 -11.93 -3.35 -15.56
CA SER A 105 -12.33 -4.40 -16.52
C SER A 105 -12.92 -5.61 -15.82
N LEU A 106 -12.52 -5.85 -14.56
CA LEU A 106 -13.02 -6.91 -13.70
C LEU A 106 -14.37 -6.58 -13.01
N ARG A 107 -15.01 -5.48 -13.41
CA ARG A 107 -16.39 -5.12 -13.01
C ARG A 107 -16.57 -4.75 -11.54
N ALA A 108 -15.49 -4.40 -10.83
CA ALA A 108 -15.59 -3.74 -9.52
C ALA A 108 -16.40 -2.43 -9.64
N ASP A 109 -17.06 -2.00 -8.57
CA ASP A 109 -18.09 -0.97 -8.64
C ASP A 109 -17.51 0.46 -8.62
N ILE A 110 -16.54 0.71 -7.74
CA ILE A 110 -15.82 1.99 -7.66
C ILE A 110 -14.33 1.70 -7.62
N ILE A 111 -13.57 2.31 -8.54
CA ILE A 111 -12.13 2.11 -8.64
C ILE A 111 -11.42 3.47 -8.59
N VAL A 112 -10.39 3.59 -7.76
CA VAL A 112 -9.57 4.80 -7.66
C VAL A 112 -8.21 4.56 -8.29
N HIS A 113 -7.84 5.40 -9.25
CA HIS A 113 -6.51 5.41 -9.86
C HIS A 113 -5.76 6.68 -9.47
N SER A 114 -4.56 6.54 -8.91
CA SER A 114 -3.62 7.66 -8.80
C SER A 114 -2.82 7.72 -10.09
N THR A 115 -3.38 8.33 -11.14
CA THR A 115 -2.79 8.41 -12.48
C THR A 115 -1.34 8.90 -12.48
N HIS A 116 -1.00 9.81 -11.56
CA HIS A 116 0.34 10.37 -11.42
C HIS A 116 1.40 9.36 -10.94
N LYS A 117 0.99 8.25 -10.30
CA LYS A 117 1.93 7.26 -9.76
C LYS A 117 2.55 6.40 -10.85
N THR A 118 1.77 5.99 -11.85
CA THR A 118 2.23 4.99 -12.84
C THR A 118 2.03 5.35 -14.31
N GLN A 119 1.26 6.39 -14.62
CA GLN A 119 0.99 6.81 -16.01
C GLN A 119 1.51 8.21 -16.35
N GLY A 120 2.14 8.91 -15.40
CA GLY A 120 2.88 10.15 -15.68
C GLY A 120 2.06 11.45 -15.72
N SER A 121 0.84 11.46 -15.18
CA SER A 121 0.13 12.74 -14.94
C SER A 121 0.76 13.50 -13.76
N LEU A 122 0.40 14.77 -13.57
CA LEU A 122 1.00 15.58 -12.51
C LEU A 122 0.55 15.16 -11.10
N THR A 123 1.44 15.23 -10.11
CA THR A 123 1.13 14.93 -8.70
C THR A 123 -0.14 15.65 -8.24
N GLN A 124 -0.93 15.00 -7.37
CA GLN A 124 -2.29 15.37 -6.94
C GLN A 124 -3.41 15.03 -7.94
N SER A 125 -3.11 14.55 -9.15
CA SER A 125 -4.15 14.13 -10.10
C SER A 125 -4.51 12.65 -9.97
N ALA A 126 -5.79 12.32 -10.07
CA ALA A 126 -6.34 10.97 -9.93
C ALA A 126 -7.64 10.83 -10.74
N MET A 127 -8.04 9.59 -11.03
CA MET A 127 -9.30 9.26 -11.67
C MET A 127 -10.15 8.37 -10.75
N LEU A 128 -11.46 8.63 -10.73
CA LEU A 128 -12.46 7.77 -10.13
C LEU A 128 -13.24 7.10 -11.26
N HIS A 129 -13.19 5.78 -11.33
CA HIS A 129 -13.95 4.98 -12.28
C HIS A 129 -15.14 4.37 -11.56
N VAL A 130 -16.28 4.33 -12.24
CA VAL A 130 -17.50 3.71 -11.72
C VAL A 130 -18.09 2.83 -12.80
N ASN A 131 -18.27 1.55 -12.49
CA ASN A 131 -19.01 0.64 -13.36
C ASN A 131 -20.51 0.78 -13.06
N ASP A 132 -21.30 1.16 -14.06
CA ASP A 132 -22.76 1.27 -13.93
C ASP A 132 -23.40 -0.12 -14.05
N ASN A 133 -23.42 -0.86 -12.94
CA ASN A 133 -23.92 -2.23 -12.83
C ASN A 133 -25.03 -2.40 -11.77
N GLY A 134 -25.53 -1.29 -11.21
CA GLY A 134 -26.66 -1.26 -10.28
C GLY A 134 -26.30 -1.29 -8.79
N PHE A 135 -25.03 -1.48 -8.41
CA PHE A 135 -24.61 -1.48 -6.99
C PHE A 135 -24.40 -0.06 -6.41
N VAL A 136 -24.13 0.92 -7.26
CA VAL A 136 -23.82 2.29 -6.84
C VAL A 136 -24.61 3.32 -7.65
N ASN A 137 -25.01 4.41 -6.98
CA ASN A 137 -25.79 5.47 -7.61
C ASN A 137 -24.86 6.59 -8.13
N LEU A 138 -24.70 6.68 -9.46
CA LEU A 138 -23.84 7.68 -10.11
C LEU A 138 -24.23 9.12 -9.78
N ALA A 139 -25.53 9.44 -9.74
CA ALA A 139 -25.99 10.79 -9.40
C ALA A 139 -25.62 11.17 -7.96
N ARG A 140 -25.70 10.21 -7.02
CA ARG A 140 -25.26 10.40 -5.63
C ARG A 140 -23.75 10.62 -5.54
N ILE A 141 -22.95 9.86 -6.30
CA ILE A 141 -21.49 10.07 -6.36
C ILE A 141 -21.18 11.49 -6.87
N ALA A 142 -21.81 11.91 -7.97
CA ALA A 142 -21.65 13.24 -8.53
C ALA A 142 -22.08 14.35 -7.57
N GLN A 143 -23.09 14.10 -6.72
CA GLN A 143 -23.53 15.03 -5.68
C GLN A 143 -22.52 15.16 -4.52
N VAL A 144 -21.85 14.06 -4.14
CA VAL A 144 -20.95 14.02 -2.97
C VAL A 144 -19.53 14.47 -3.30
N LEU A 145 -19.04 14.21 -4.52
CA LEU A 145 -17.68 14.59 -4.93
C LEU A 145 -17.32 16.07 -4.67
N PRO A 146 -18.21 17.06 -4.95
CA PRO A 146 -17.94 18.46 -4.67
C PRO A 146 -17.71 18.81 -3.19
N LEU A 147 -18.08 17.95 -2.24
CA LEU A 147 -17.79 18.17 -0.81
C LEU A 147 -16.28 18.03 -0.50
N LEU A 148 -15.54 17.29 -1.33
CA LEU A 148 -14.12 17.01 -1.15
C LEU A 148 -13.25 17.74 -2.19
N GLN A 149 -13.84 18.17 -3.30
CA GLN A 149 -13.15 18.84 -4.39
C GLN A 149 -13.18 20.36 -4.23
N SER A 150 -12.17 21.03 -4.78
CA SER A 150 -12.18 22.49 -4.91
C SER A 150 -13.27 22.94 -5.88
N SER A 151 -13.95 24.05 -5.58
CA SER A 151 -14.85 24.73 -6.53
C SER A 151 -14.11 25.38 -7.71
N SER A 152 -12.78 25.51 -7.60
CA SER A 152 -11.87 26.01 -8.64
C SER A 152 -10.80 24.96 -8.93
N PRO A 153 -11.09 23.93 -9.74
CA PRO A 153 -10.11 22.89 -10.08
C PRO A 153 -8.97 23.46 -10.94
N SER A 154 -7.77 22.90 -10.79
CA SER A 154 -6.62 23.28 -11.61
C SER A 154 -6.75 22.76 -13.03
N SER A 155 -6.90 23.65 -14.01
CA SER A 155 -6.93 23.28 -15.43
C SER A 155 -5.66 22.58 -15.89
N ILE A 156 -4.51 22.84 -15.25
CA ILE A 156 -3.24 22.16 -15.55
C ILE A 156 -3.28 20.69 -15.12
N LEU A 157 -3.84 20.41 -13.93
CA LEU A 157 -4.00 19.02 -13.48
C LEU A 157 -4.99 18.26 -14.39
N LEU A 158 -6.11 18.90 -14.75
CA LEU A 158 -7.09 18.33 -15.68
C LEU A 158 -6.50 18.06 -17.07
N ALA A 159 -5.72 19.01 -17.62
CA ALA A 159 -5.04 18.84 -18.89
C ALA A 159 -4.01 17.70 -18.84
N SER A 160 -3.28 17.54 -17.72
CA SER A 160 -2.35 16.43 -17.54
C SER A 160 -3.06 15.07 -17.52
N LEU A 161 -4.23 14.98 -16.89
CA LEU A 161 -5.05 13.76 -16.89
C LEU A 161 -5.53 13.41 -18.30
N ASP A 162 -6.00 14.39 -19.06
CA ASP A 162 -6.49 14.15 -20.42
C ASP A 162 -5.35 13.77 -21.38
N ALA A 163 -4.19 14.41 -21.27
CA ALA A 163 -3.00 14.07 -22.04
C ALA A 163 -2.52 12.64 -21.73
N THR A 164 -2.44 12.27 -20.45
CA THR A 164 -2.06 10.93 -20.02
C THR A 164 -3.08 9.87 -20.49
N ARG A 165 -4.38 10.16 -20.38
CA ARG A 165 -5.45 9.28 -20.90
C ARG A 165 -5.27 9.03 -22.40
N MET A 166 -5.02 10.08 -23.18
CA MET A 166 -4.76 9.95 -24.62
C MET A 166 -3.53 9.10 -24.89
N GLN A 167 -2.39 9.39 -24.23
CA GLN A 167 -1.15 8.63 -24.40
C GLN A 167 -1.33 7.15 -24.11
N MET A 168 -2.02 6.80 -23.01
CA MET A 168 -2.27 5.40 -22.67
C MET A 168 -3.21 4.72 -23.67
N ALA A 169 -4.19 5.45 -24.22
CA ALA A 169 -5.11 4.91 -25.22
C ALA A 169 -4.45 4.69 -26.60
N THR A 170 -3.50 5.55 -27.01
CA THR A 170 -2.88 5.49 -28.34
C THR A 170 -1.53 4.76 -28.36
N GLU A 171 -0.75 4.89 -27.30
CA GLU A 171 0.64 4.43 -27.22
C GLU A 171 0.91 3.52 -26.02
N GLY A 172 -0.07 3.33 -25.12
CA GLY A 172 0.13 2.64 -23.84
C GLY A 172 0.67 1.23 -24.01
N ARG A 173 0.17 0.46 -24.98
CA ARG A 173 0.65 -0.92 -25.23
C ARG A 173 2.14 -0.97 -25.58
N GLU A 174 2.60 -0.11 -26.50
CA GLU A 174 3.99 -0.07 -26.95
C GLU A 174 4.90 0.39 -25.81
N ARG A 175 4.53 1.48 -25.12
CA ARG A 175 5.30 2.01 -23.99
C ARG A 175 5.41 1.00 -22.85
N LEU A 176 4.33 0.31 -22.52
CA LEU A 176 4.34 -0.73 -21.49
C LEU A 176 5.12 -1.98 -21.90
N SER A 177 5.21 -2.29 -23.20
CA SER A 177 6.09 -3.36 -23.67
C SER A 177 7.55 -3.08 -23.29
N ILE A 178 7.99 -1.83 -23.41
CA ILE A 178 9.32 -1.37 -22.98
C ILE A 178 9.47 -1.48 -21.46
N VAL A 179 8.50 -0.97 -20.69
CA VAL A 179 8.50 -1.06 -19.22
C VAL A 179 8.66 -2.50 -18.74
N ILE A 180 7.88 -3.42 -19.30
CA ILE A 180 7.91 -4.84 -18.93
C ILE A 180 9.26 -5.47 -19.30
N ALA A 181 9.80 -5.16 -20.48
CA ALA A 181 11.11 -5.66 -20.90
C ALA A 181 12.24 -5.16 -19.98
N LEU A 182 12.23 -3.87 -19.64
CA LEU A 182 13.18 -3.26 -18.71
C LEU A 182 13.08 -3.87 -17.31
N ALA A 183 11.87 -4.04 -16.78
CA ALA A 183 11.65 -4.63 -15.47
C ALA A 183 12.07 -6.10 -15.42
N ARG A 184 11.81 -6.89 -16.48
CA ARG A 184 12.31 -8.26 -16.60
C ARG A 184 13.84 -8.30 -16.62
N LYS A 185 14.49 -7.49 -17.48
CA LYS A 185 15.97 -7.36 -17.52
C LYS A 185 16.55 -7.04 -16.14
N ALA A 186 15.98 -6.04 -15.46
CA ALA A 186 16.43 -5.62 -14.14
C ALA A 186 16.28 -6.74 -13.11
N ARG A 187 15.10 -7.36 -13.04
CA ARG A 187 14.79 -8.47 -12.12
C ARG A 187 15.74 -9.64 -12.32
N ASP A 188 15.95 -10.06 -13.57
CA ASP A 188 16.84 -11.18 -13.90
C ASP A 188 18.29 -10.88 -13.47
N ALA A 189 18.78 -9.67 -13.74
CA ALA A 189 20.11 -9.24 -13.32
C ALA A 189 20.27 -9.21 -11.79
N ILE A 190 19.29 -8.66 -11.07
CA ILE A 190 19.29 -8.60 -9.59
C ILE A 190 19.35 -10.00 -8.99
N ARG A 191 18.61 -10.96 -9.55
CA ARG A 191 18.60 -12.37 -9.09
C ARG A 191 19.94 -13.09 -9.25
N GLN A 192 20.81 -12.61 -10.12
CA GLN A 192 22.17 -13.15 -10.27
C GLN A 192 23.17 -12.50 -9.31
N MET A 193 22.78 -11.46 -8.56
CA MET A 193 23.64 -10.81 -7.59
C MET A 193 23.62 -11.59 -6.27
N ASN A 194 24.81 -11.78 -5.68
CA ASN A 194 24.90 -12.46 -4.39
C ASN A 194 24.16 -11.67 -3.31
N ASN A 195 23.43 -12.39 -2.47
CA ASN A 195 22.74 -11.86 -1.29
C ASN A 195 21.63 -10.84 -1.58
N LEU A 196 21.15 -10.76 -2.82
CA LEU A 196 19.91 -10.06 -3.15
C LEU A 196 18.86 -11.07 -3.57
N TRP A 197 17.60 -10.73 -3.28
CA TRP A 197 16.45 -11.46 -3.78
C TRP A 197 15.47 -10.46 -4.40
N CYS A 198 14.81 -10.87 -5.48
CA CYS A 198 13.74 -10.10 -6.11
C CYS A 198 12.68 -11.06 -6.61
N TYR A 199 11.42 -10.84 -6.23
CA TYR A 199 10.36 -11.76 -6.62
C TYR A 199 10.00 -11.66 -8.10
N GLY A 200 9.30 -12.68 -8.58
CA GLY A 200 8.73 -12.77 -9.92
C GLY A 200 7.59 -13.78 -9.98
N ASP A 201 7.46 -14.45 -11.12
CA ASP A 201 6.35 -15.36 -11.42
C ASP A 201 6.18 -16.51 -10.42
N GLU A 202 7.24 -16.87 -9.68
CA GLU A 202 7.17 -17.89 -8.64
C GLU A 202 6.24 -17.54 -7.46
N LEU A 203 5.83 -16.26 -7.31
CA LEU A 203 4.84 -15.87 -6.30
C LEU A 203 3.40 -16.17 -6.71
N ILE A 204 3.12 -16.37 -8.00
CA ILE A 204 1.75 -16.61 -8.47
C ILE A 204 1.25 -17.95 -7.91
N GLY A 205 0.12 -17.92 -7.23
CA GLY A 205 -0.49 -19.09 -6.57
C GLY A 205 0.08 -19.40 -5.18
N VAL A 206 1.10 -18.66 -4.72
CA VAL A 206 1.64 -18.81 -3.36
C VAL A 206 0.85 -17.90 -2.42
N ASN A 207 0.35 -18.45 -1.30
CA ASN A 207 -0.34 -17.71 -0.23
C ASN A 207 -1.37 -16.69 -0.75
N ASN A 208 -2.26 -17.14 -1.65
CA ASN A 208 -3.36 -16.35 -2.22
C ASN A 208 -2.94 -15.15 -3.10
N ILE A 209 -1.67 -15.09 -3.53
CA ILE A 209 -1.24 -14.16 -4.56
C ILE A 209 -1.79 -14.63 -5.90
N PHE A 210 -2.78 -13.93 -6.43
CA PHE A 210 -3.38 -14.26 -7.71
C PHE A 210 -2.53 -13.75 -8.88
N ALA A 211 -2.01 -12.53 -8.75
CA ALA A 211 -1.14 -11.90 -9.72
C ALA A 211 -0.23 -10.87 -9.03
N PHE A 212 0.75 -10.35 -9.78
CA PHE A 212 1.54 -9.21 -9.35
C PHE A 212 1.82 -8.26 -10.52
N ASP A 213 2.19 -7.03 -10.19
CA ASP A 213 2.61 -6.01 -11.13
C ASP A 213 4.10 -6.20 -11.51
N PRO A 214 4.41 -6.62 -12.75
CA PRO A 214 5.79 -6.88 -13.16
C PRO A 214 6.62 -5.60 -13.32
N SER A 215 6.04 -4.40 -13.27
CA SER A 215 6.77 -3.14 -13.26
C SER A 215 7.40 -2.82 -11.89
N LYS A 216 6.97 -3.51 -10.83
CA LYS A 216 7.55 -3.41 -9.49
C LYS A 216 8.75 -4.34 -9.34
N LEU A 217 9.82 -3.78 -8.77
CA LEU A 217 11.01 -4.51 -8.32
C LEU A 217 11.06 -4.41 -6.80
N ILE A 218 10.76 -5.52 -6.13
CA ILE A 218 10.85 -5.62 -4.67
C ILE A 218 12.12 -6.38 -4.32
N ILE A 219 13.11 -5.66 -3.82
CA ILE A 219 14.48 -6.15 -3.71
C ILE A 219 14.81 -6.30 -2.24
N ARG A 220 15.02 -7.54 -1.78
CA ARG A 220 15.54 -7.79 -0.43
C ARG A 220 17.02 -7.48 -0.39
N VAL A 221 17.38 -6.61 0.55
CA VAL A 221 18.76 -6.16 0.80
C VAL A 221 19.26 -6.58 2.18
N SER A 222 18.36 -7.07 3.05
CA SER A 222 18.71 -7.59 4.38
C SER A 222 19.75 -8.69 4.34
N ASP A 223 19.68 -9.56 3.33
CA ASP A 223 20.58 -10.71 3.18
C ASP A 223 22.00 -10.24 2.78
N ALA A 224 22.11 -9.04 2.19
CA ALA A 224 23.36 -8.34 1.92
C ALA A 224 23.87 -7.51 3.12
N GLY A 225 23.16 -7.53 4.26
CA GLY A 225 23.55 -6.81 5.47
C GLY A 225 23.19 -5.33 5.45
N PHE A 226 22.06 -4.97 4.82
CA PHE A 226 21.51 -3.62 4.86
C PHE A 226 20.05 -3.66 5.32
N SER A 227 19.62 -2.70 6.16
CA SER A 227 18.19 -2.42 6.22
C SER A 227 17.74 -1.80 4.90
N GLY A 228 16.48 -1.97 4.53
CA GLY A 228 15.95 -1.30 3.33
C GLY A 228 16.10 0.22 3.43
N PHE A 229 15.86 0.80 4.61
CA PHE A 229 16.05 2.23 4.87
C PHE A 229 17.50 2.69 4.64
N GLU A 230 18.48 1.92 5.10
CA GLU A 230 19.89 2.22 4.89
C GLU A 230 20.27 2.11 3.41
N ALA A 231 19.87 1.04 2.74
CA ALA A 231 20.11 0.86 1.31
C ALA A 231 19.48 1.99 0.49
N SER A 232 18.24 2.39 0.83
CA SER A 232 17.57 3.55 0.23
C SER A 232 18.36 4.85 0.42
N SER A 233 18.91 5.08 1.62
CA SER A 233 19.72 6.26 1.92
C SER A 233 21.01 6.27 1.09
N LEU A 234 21.70 5.13 0.96
CA LEU A 234 22.89 4.99 0.15
C LEU A 234 22.61 5.19 -1.33
N LEU A 235 21.57 4.54 -1.87
CA LEU A 235 21.12 4.72 -3.26
C LEU A 235 20.85 6.20 -3.56
N ARG A 236 20.16 6.90 -2.66
CA ARG A 236 19.84 8.32 -2.84
C ARG A 236 21.07 9.22 -2.80
N HIS A 237 21.89 9.09 -1.76
CA HIS A 237 22.95 10.07 -1.48
C HIS A 237 24.28 9.77 -2.15
N GLN A 238 24.57 8.51 -2.46
CA GLN A 238 25.84 8.11 -3.09
C GLN A 238 25.69 7.82 -4.59
N TYR A 239 24.52 7.33 -5.00
CA TYR A 239 24.26 6.91 -6.39
C TYR A 239 23.23 7.78 -7.10
N GLU A 240 22.65 8.78 -6.42
CA GLU A 240 21.63 9.69 -6.97
C GLU A 240 20.38 8.96 -7.50
N ILE A 241 20.02 7.84 -6.85
CA ILE A 241 18.85 7.02 -7.19
C ILE A 241 17.82 7.11 -6.07
N GLU A 242 16.68 7.71 -6.38
CA GLU A 242 15.51 7.68 -5.50
C GLU A 242 14.71 6.41 -5.75
N VAL A 243 14.54 5.59 -4.71
CA VAL A 243 13.63 4.43 -4.74
C VAL A 243 12.21 4.90 -4.40
N GLU A 244 11.18 4.11 -4.71
CA GLU A 244 9.80 4.49 -4.39
C GLU A 244 9.57 4.53 -2.88
N PHE A 245 10.01 3.49 -2.17
CA PHE A 245 10.14 3.46 -0.73
C PHE A 245 11.02 2.28 -0.31
N ALA A 246 11.22 2.13 1.00
CA ALA A 246 11.87 0.97 1.58
C ALA A 246 11.16 0.55 2.86
N ASP A 247 11.25 -0.74 3.19
CA ASP A 247 10.87 -1.25 4.51
C ASP A 247 12.13 -1.71 5.27
N VAL A 248 11.94 -2.45 6.36
CA VAL A 248 13.06 -2.99 7.15
C VAL A 248 14.01 -3.87 6.32
N LYS A 249 13.50 -4.67 5.39
CA LYS A 249 14.24 -5.69 4.62
C LYS A 249 14.41 -5.37 3.13
N HIS A 250 13.54 -4.54 2.56
CA HIS A 250 13.41 -4.35 1.12
C HIS A 250 13.58 -2.91 0.70
N VAL A 251 14.12 -2.72 -0.50
CA VAL A 251 13.94 -1.50 -1.29
C VAL A 251 12.97 -1.79 -2.44
N ILE A 252 12.09 -0.83 -2.72
CA ILE A 252 11.04 -0.94 -3.72
C ILE A 252 11.29 0.06 -4.83
N CYS A 253 11.44 -0.43 -6.05
CA CYS A 253 11.59 0.40 -7.24
C CYS A 253 10.42 0.16 -8.20
N SER A 254 9.94 1.22 -8.83
CA SER A 254 8.98 1.16 -9.93
C SER A 254 9.68 1.47 -11.24
N ILE A 255 9.51 0.61 -12.24
CA ILE A 255 9.86 0.93 -13.62
C ILE A 255 8.64 1.55 -14.30
N THR A 256 8.81 2.71 -14.91
CA THR A 256 7.72 3.50 -15.49
C THR A 256 7.98 3.80 -16.96
N ILE A 257 7.01 4.41 -17.64
CA ILE A 257 7.14 4.86 -19.03
C ILE A 257 8.23 5.92 -19.25
N ALA A 258 8.82 6.46 -18.16
CA ALA A 258 9.92 7.41 -18.20
C ALA A 258 11.30 6.75 -18.10
N ASP A 259 11.36 5.46 -17.75
CA ASP A 259 12.60 4.72 -17.58
C ASP A 259 13.19 4.25 -18.91
N THR A 260 14.51 4.09 -18.91
CA THR A 260 15.29 3.66 -20.07
C THR A 260 16.30 2.59 -19.66
N GLU A 261 16.95 1.96 -20.63
CA GLU A 261 18.05 1.04 -20.32
C GLU A 261 19.12 1.70 -19.47
N SER A 262 19.44 2.98 -19.71
CA SER A 262 20.43 3.71 -18.92
C SER A 262 20.00 3.93 -17.46
N THR A 263 18.71 4.17 -17.18
CA THR A 263 18.26 4.33 -15.78
C THR A 263 18.29 2.98 -15.06
N VAL A 264 17.91 1.90 -15.74
CA VAL A 264 18.02 0.54 -15.21
C VAL A 264 19.47 0.12 -14.96
N ASP A 265 20.38 0.36 -15.92
CA ASP A 265 21.79 -0.01 -15.77
C ASP A 265 22.44 0.73 -14.60
N LYS A 266 22.11 2.02 -14.39
CA LYS A 266 22.55 2.77 -13.19
C LYS A 266 22.09 2.12 -11.88
N LEU A 267 20.83 1.66 -11.81
CA LEU A 267 20.32 0.93 -10.65
C LEU A 267 21.10 -0.37 -10.42
N LEU A 268 21.33 -1.14 -11.47
CA LEU A 268 22.06 -2.41 -11.38
C LEU A 268 23.51 -2.20 -10.92
N ASP A 269 24.20 -1.19 -11.46
CA ASP A 269 25.57 -0.85 -11.06
C ASP A 269 25.65 -0.43 -9.58
N ALA A 270 24.66 0.33 -9.11
CA ALA A 270 24.56 0.73 -7.71
C ALA A 270 24.33 -0.48 -6.78
N LEU A 271 23.37 -1.35 -7.10
CA LEU A 271 23.08 -2.57 -6.33
C LEU A 271 24.29 -3.52 -6.31
N HIS A 272 24.97 -3.68 -7.44
CA HIS A 272 26.19 -4.48 -7.52
C HIS A 272 27.33 -3.89 -6.69
N SER A 273 27.42 -2.57 -6.62
CA SER A 273 28.39 -1.88 -5.77
C SER A 273 28.08 -2.08 -4.28
N LEU A 274 26.81 -2.03 -3.89
CA LEU A 274 26.37 -2.29 -2.51
C LEU A 274 26.72 -3.71 -2.05
N THR A 275 26.42 -4.72 -2.86
CA THR A 275 26.70 -6.14 -2.52
C THR A 275 28.20 -6.47 -2.44
N ARG A 276 29.07 -5.66 -3.05
CA ARG A 276 30.52 -5.81 -2.96
C ARG A 276 31.14 -5.20 -1.70
N GLN A 277 30.40 -4.35 -0.99
CA GLN A 277 30.88 -3.80 0.28
C GLN A 277 30.97 -4.94 1.29
N LYS A 278 32.19 -5.26 1.74
CA LYS A 278 32.37 -6.26 2.81
C LYS A 278 31.78 -5.71 4.10
N ARG A 279 30.61 -6.21 4.48
CA ARG A 279 30.00 -5.95 5.78
C ARG A 279 30.17 -7.16 6.70
N PRO A 280 30.25 -6.93 8.02
CA PRO A 280 30.05 -8.03 8.96
C PRO A 280 28.68 -8.65 8.66
N ILE A 281 28.60 -9.98 8.76
CA ILE A 281 27.33 -10.70 8.69
C ILE A 281 26.49 -10.11 9.83
N ILE A 282 25.47 -9.31 9.50
CA ILE A 282 24.51 -8.85 10.49
C ILE A 282 23.78 -10.10 10.98
N ASP A 283 23.62 -10.19 12.30
CA ASP A 283 22.86 -11.30 12.87
C ASP A 283 21.45 -11.30 12.27
N HIS A 284 21.00 -12.45 11.75
CA HIS A 284 19.67 -12.57 11.14
C HIS A 284 18.55 -12.11 12.10
N ASP A 285 18.83 -12.15 13.41
CA ASP A 285 17.95 -11.71 14.47
C ASP A 285 17.63 -10.20 14.41
N ASP A 286 18.51 -9.35 13.86
CA ASP A 286 18.28 -7.89 13.80
C ASP A 286 17.12 -7.50 12.87
N PHE A 287 16.81 -8.35 11.90
CA PHE A 287 15.69 -8.19 10.96
C PHE A 287 14.52 -9.14 11.26
N SER A 288 14.47 -9.74 12.46
CA SER A 288 13.55 -10.85 12.76
C SER A 288 12.25 -10.44 13.46
N ILE A 289 12.14 -9.23 14.01
CA ILE A 289 10.92 -8.80 14.72
C ILE A 289 9.76 -8.71 13.73
N LYS A 290 8.72 -9.49 13.99
CA LYS A 290 7.52 -9.58 13.16
C LYS A 290 6.50 -8.51 13.55
N PRO A 291 5.66 -8.07 12.60
CA PRO A 291 4.44 -7.34 12.94
C PRO A 291 3.63 -8.09 14.01
N PRO A 292 2.93 -7.38 14.91
CA PRO A 292 2.03 -8.00 15.87
C PRO A 292 0.97 -8.86 15.17
N ASP A 293 0.79 -10.09 15.66
CA ASP A 293 -0.14 -11.06 15.07
C ASP A 293 -1.60 -10.68 15.32
N GLY A 294 -2.47 -10.69 14.31
CA GLY A 294 -3.89 -10.41 14.51
C GLY A 294 -4.23 -8.92 14.68
N LEU A 295 -5.51 -8.60 14.58
CA LEU A 295 -6.00 -7.23 14.77
C LEU A 295 -5.79 -6.71 16.21
N PRO A 296 -5.51 -5.41 16.38
CA PRO A 296 -5.59 -4.76 17.68
C PRO A 296 -7.00 -4.84 18.29
N LEU A 297 -7.08 -4.82 19.62
CA LEU A 297 -8.36 -4.89 20.34
C LEU A 297 -9.18 -3.60 20.11
N PRO A 298 -10.37 -3.68 19.48
CA PRO A 298 -11.25 -2.54 19.33
C PRO A 298 -11.97 -2.25 20.65
N ALA A 299 -12.03 -0.98 21.07
CA ALA A 299 -12.78 -0.55 22.25
C ALA A 299 -13.97 0.34 21.88
N ILE A 300 -13.76 1.31 20.99
CA ILE A 300 -14.81 2.19 20.47
C ILE A 300 -14.63 2.42 18.96
N ASN A 301 -15.66 2.92 18.28
CA ASN A 301 -15.56 3.19 16.85
C ASN A 301 -14.49 4.26 16.56
N LEU A 302 -13.76 4.06 15.46
CA LEU A 302 -12.70 4.95 14.96
C LEU A 302 -13.10 6.44 14.94
N ARG A 303 -14.27 6.77 14.37
CA ARG A 303 -14.71 8.17 14.27
C ARG A 303 -14.93 8.78 15.65
N ASP A 304 -15.61 8.05 16.54
CA ASP A 304 -15.97 8.55 17.86
C ASP A 304 -14.72 8.77 18.72
N ALA A 305 -13.74 7.86 18.63
CA ALA A 305 -12.45 8.02 19.28
C ALA A 305 -11.70 9.24 18.75
N TYR A 306 -11.53 9.33 17.43
CA TYR A 306 -10.74 10.36 16.79
C TYR A 306 -11.31 11.77 17.01
N LEU A 307 -12.64 11.90 17.08
CA LEU A 307 -13.33 13.17 17.33
C LEU A 307 -13.63 13.42 18.81
N SER A 308 -13.18 12.55 19.72
CA SER A 308 -13.43 12.71 21.14
C SER A 308 -12.78 13.97 21.69
N THR A 309 -13.52 14.71 22.52
CA THR A 309 -13.00 15.83 23.31
C THR A 309 -12.58 15.42 24.71
N LYS A 310 -12.96 14.22 25.16
CA LYS A 310 -12.59 13.66 26.46
C LYS A 310 -11.28 12.91 26.31
N THR A 311 -10.18 13.65 26.29
CA THR A 311 -8.85 13.08 26.04
C THR A 311 -7.83 13.62 27.02
N ARG A 312 -6.82 12.82 27.34
CA ARG A 312 -5.64 13.25 28.08
C ARG A 312 -4.36 12.81 27.38
N THR A 313 -3.31 13.60 27.51
CA THR A 313 -1.98 13.29 26.98
C THR A 313 -1.17 12.60 28.07
N ILE A 314 -0.53 11.47 27.73
CA ILE A 314 0.33 10.71 28.64
C ILE A 314 1.68 10.40 27.97
N PRO A 315 2.73 10.07 28.74
CA PRO A 315 3.96 9.54 28.17
C PRO A 315 3.68 8.29 27.33
N LEU A 316 4.33 8.18 26.16
CA LEU A 316 4.11 7.06 25.24
C LEU A 316 4.39 5.70 25.88
N ASN A 317 5.36 5.65 26.80
CA ASN A 317 5.71 4.43 27.53
C ASN A 317 4.62 3.95 28.50
N GLU A 318 3.66 4.82 28.84
CA GLU A 318 2.53 4.51 29.71
C GLU A 318 1.26 4.17 28.92
N ALA A 319 1.31 4.18 27.58
CA ALA A 319 0.13 4.04 26.74
C ALA A 319 -0.46 2.62 26.66
N VAL A 320 0.32 1.61 27.06
CA VAL A 320 -0.14 0.21 27.07
C VAL A 320 -1.36 0.05 27.97
N GLY A 321 -2.42 -0.57 27.43
CA GLY A 321 -3.70 -0.77 28.11
C GLY A 321 -4.69 0.39 27.94
N HIS A 322 -4.32 1.49 27.28
CA HIS A 322 -5.20 2.62 27.03
C HIS A 322 -5.79 2.63 25.62
N ILE A 323 -6.99 3.20 25.50
CA ILE A 323 -7.69 3.44 24.24
C ILE A 323 -7.09 4.69 23.59
N LEU A 324 -6.54 4.55 22.39
CA LEU A 324 -5.95 5.65 21.65
C LEU A 324 -7.04 6.54 21.02
N VAL A 325 -6.76 7.85 20.92
CA VAL A 325 -7.57 8.80 20.13
C VAL A 325 -6.81 9.35 18.92
N GLU A 326 -5.62 8.82 18.69
CA GLU A 326 -4.73 9.13 17.56
C GLU A 326 -4.43 7.87 16.76
N ASN A 327 -3.96 8.06 15.52
CA ASN A 327 -3.49 6.95 14.70
C ASN A 327 -1.97 6.81 14.84
N VAL A 328 -1.47 5.58 14.98
CA VAL A 328 -0.03 5.29 14.96
C VAL A 328 0.29 4.62 13.63
N ILE A 329 0.91 5.36 12.72
CA ILE A 329 1.10 4.94 11.34
C ILE A 329 2.59 4.93 11.00
N PRO A 330 3.23 3.75 10.95
CA PRO A 330 4.57 3.64 10.40
C PRO A 330 4.62 4.07 8.93
N TYR A 331 5.65 4.84 8.59
CA TYR A 331 5.86 5.37 7.25
C TYR A 331 7.32 5.28 6.82
N PRO A 332 7.57 4.80 5.59
CA PRO A 332 6.63 4.19 4.61
C PRO A 332 6.14 2.77 4.99
N PRO A 333 5.06 2.23 4.36
CA PRO A 333 4.24 2.83 3.31
C PRO A 333 3.05 3.67 3.83
N GLY A 334 2.85 3.80 5.14
CA GLY A 334 1.73 4.56 5.70
C GLY A 334 0.46 3.74 5.95
N VAL A 335 0.63 2.45 6.27
CA VAL A 335 -0.43 1.58 6.79
C VAL A 335 -0.49 1.72 8.32
N PRO A 336 -1.66 1.97 8.92
CA PRO A 336 -1.75 2.09 10.37
C PRO A 336 -1.37 0.81 11.11
N LEU A 337 -0.50 0.95 12.12
CA LEU A 337 -0.27 -0.08 13.13
C LEU A 337 -1.45 -0.08 14.10
N LEU A 338 -1.80 1.10 14.61
CA LEU A 338 -2.99 1.35 15.42
C LEU A 338 -3.79 2.50 14.85
N VAL A 339 -5.10 2.43 14.99
CA VAL A 339 -6.01 3.54 14.74
C VAL A 339 -6.73 3.96 16.00
N ALA A 340 -7.23 5.19 16.02
CA ALA A 340 -8.01 5.69 17.15
C ALA A 340 -9.18 4.73 17.44
N GLY A 341 -9.47 4.51 18.73
CA GLY A 341 -10.48 3.58 19.22
C GLY A 341 -9.97 2.18 19.54
N GLU A 342 -8.71 1.88 19.18
CA GLU A 342 -8.02 0.63 19.54
C GLU A 342 -7.19 0.78 20.82
N ILE A 343 -6.95 -0.34 21.49
CA ILE A 343 -6.12 -0.41 22.70
C ILE A 343 -4.66 -0.69 22.31
N MET A 344 -3.74 0.12 22.84
CA MET A 344 -2.32 -0.18 22.70
C MET A 344 -1.93 -1.36 23.59
N GLU A 345 -1.20 -2.32 23.03
CA GLU A 345 -0.66 -3.49 23.73
C GLU A 345 0.86 -3.41 23.70
N GLN A 346 1.55 -4.14 24.57
CA GLN A 346 3.01 -4.14 24.65
C GLN A 346 3.67 -4.47 23.30
N ARG A 347 3.13 -5.46 22.58
CA ARG A 347 3.57 -5.85 21.23
C ARG A 347 3.53 -4.72 20.21
N HIS A 348 2.54 -3.82 20.30
CA HIS A 348 2.43 -2.68 19.40
C HIS A 348 3.53 -1.66 19.68
N LEU A 349 3.76 -1.37 20.97
CA LEU A 349 4.81 -0.44 21.40
C LEU A 349 6.21 -0.97 21.05
N ASP A 350 6.46 -2.25 21.27
CA ASP A 350 7.73 -2.90 20.95
C ASP A 350 8.01 -2.89 19.44
N TYR A 351 7.00 -3.25 18.63
CA TYR A 351 7.14 -3.22 17.17
C TYR A 351 7.33 -1.80 16.63
N MET A 352 6.61 -0.81 17.17
CA MET A 352 6.82 0.58 16.79
C MET A 352 8.26 1.06 17.09
N ARG A 353 8.79 0.74 18.27
CA ARG A 353 10.19 1.07 18.63
C ARG A 353 11.19 0.39 17.71
N TYR A 354 10.94 -0.88 17.39
CA TYR A 354 11.74 -1.61 16.42
C TYR A 354 11.77 -0.93 15.06
N LEU A 355 10.62 -0.51 14.53
CA LEU A 355 10.56 0.19 13.25
C LEU A 355 11.34 1.51 13.27
N ILE A 356 11.24 2.27 14.37
CA ILE A 356 11.99 3.53 14.56
C ILE A 356 13.50 3.26 14.59
N ASP A 357 13.96 2.24 15.33
CA ASP A 357 15.36 1.83 15.39
C ASP A 357 15.91 1.51 13.99
N LYS A 358 15.10 0.86 13.13
CA LYS A 358 15.48 0.54 11.76
C LYS A 358 15.42 1.71 10.78
N GLY A 359 14.88 2.86 11.17
CA GLY A 359 14.83 4.07 10.37
C GLY A 359 13.45 4.42 9.80
N SER A 360 12.39 3.71 10.21
CA SER A 360 11.02 4.12 9.90
C SER A 360 10.66 5.40 10.67
N THR A 361 9.77 6.19 10.08
CA THR A 361 9.11 7.30 10.77
C THR A 361 7.72 6.87 11.24
N ILE A 362 7.16 7.55 12.24
CA ILE A 362 5.77 7.38 12.68
C ILE A 362 5.02 8.68 12.40
N ILE A 363 3.84 8.57 11.78
CA ILE A 363 2.93 9.69 11.52
C ILE A 363 1.55 9.41 12.12
N GLY A 364 0.71 10.45 12.20
CA GLY A 364 -0.67 10.35 12.68
C GLY A 364 -0.85 10.67 14.16
N MET A 365 0.27 10.78 14.91
CA MET A 365 0.31 11.27 16.28
C MET A 365 0.40 12.79 16.32
N GLU A 366 -0.15 13.41 17.37
CA GLU A 366 -0.09 14.86 17.59
C GLU A 366 1.34 15.30 17.97
N ASP A 367 1.99 14.53 18.84
CA ASP A 367 3.38 14.75 19.25
C ASP A 367 4.37 14.10 18.28
N LEU A 368 4.95 14.92 17.41
CA LEU A 368 5.95 14.49 16.42
C LEU A 368 7.29 14.04 17.03
N SER A 369 7.54 14.35 18.31
CA SER A 369 8.74 13.88 19.02
C SER A 369 8.59 12.46 19.59
N LEU A 370 7.40 11.87 19.46
CA LEU A 370 7.03 10.52 19.93
C LEU A 370 7.29 10.33 21.43
N GLN A 371 7.24 11.40 22.23
CA GLN A 371 7.40 11.32 23.69
C GLN A 371 6.06 11.07 24.39
N THR A 372 4.98 11.57 23.80
CA THR A 372 3.63 11.52 24.35
C THR A 372 2.63 11.04 23.32
N ILE A 373 1.47 10.60 23.81
CA ILE A 373 0.33 10.21 22.98
C ILE A 373 -0.98 10.58 23.69
N ARG A 374 -2.01 10.91 22.91
CA ARG A 374 -3.35 11.16 23.46
C ARG A 374 -4.15 9.86 23.55
N ILE A 375 -4.84 9.72 24.67
CA ILE A 375 -5.72 8.61 24.97
C ILE A 375 -7.11 9.12 25.35
N LEU A 376 -8.10 8.24 25.28
CA LEU A 376 -9.43 8.52 25.78
C LEU A 376 -9.37 8.65 27.31
N ASP A 377 -9.97 9.72 27.84
CA ASP A 377 -10.13 9.91 29.27
C ASP A 377 -11.33 9.11 29.79
N ALA A 378 -11.21 8.58 31.01
CA ALA A 378 -12.17 7.63 31.59
C ALA A 378 -13.53 8.26 31.94
#